data_AF-A0A8G1RXM0-F1
#
_entry.id   AF-A0A8G1RXM0-F1
#
_cell.length_a   1.000
_cell.length_b   1.000
_cell.length_c   1.000
_cell.angle_alpha   90.00
_cell.angle_beta   90.00
_cell.angle_gamma   90.00
#
_symmetry.space_group_name_H-M   'P 1'
#
loop_
_entity.id
_entity.type
_entity.pdbx_description
1 polymer ?
#
loop_
_entity_poly.entity_id
_entity_poly.type
_entity_poly.pdbx_seq_one_letter_code
_entity_poly.pdbx_strand_id
1 'polypeptide(L)'
;MKLPTTSLLFALTTLTAATPLTTTTLNLPHLQPRDTTPFTTGLTTITAAASALDAQIQTYPGGDDISNITAGAATLITALLAETKTIQPDFLNATEATALLPPLATLAAQISVVVADYIGIHAAIAATAASSDGGWYIYSQLQEEHTAALTYTGSVVARIPAGAVKDAAAAWAGNITDALLEGRDAYKDIAVRPTGY
;
A
#
# COMPACT_ATOMS: atom_id res chain seq x y z
N MET A 1 -27.05 -97.83 -31.55
CA MET A 1 -25.88 -97.71 -30.64
C MET A 1 -25.99 -96.40 -29.87
N LYS A 2 -25.77 -96.47 -28.54
CA LYS A 2 -25.52 -95.42 -27.52
C LYS A 2 -26.65 -94.41 -27.14
N LEU A 3 -27.13 -94.57 -25.89
CA LEU A 3 -27.68 -93.55 -24.98
C LEU A 3 -26.51 -92.81 -24.24
N PRO A 4 -26.75 -91.93 -23.22
CA PRO A 4 -27.19 -90.52 -23.27
C PRO A 4 -26.20 -89.60 -22.49
N THR A 5 -26.38 -88.26 -22.45
CA THR A 5 -25.83 -87.45 -21.33
C THR A 5 -26.52 -86.10 -21.15
N THR A 6 -26.98 -85.88 -19.93
CA THR A 6 -27.52 -84.67 -19.30
C THR A 6 -26.45 -83.59 -19.11
N SER A 7 -26.80 -82.30 -19.17
CA SER A 7 -26.12 -81.23 -18.43
C SER A 7 -27.04 -80.00 -18.27
N LEU A 8 -27.48 -79.77 -17.04
CA LEU A 8 -28.00 -78.50 -16.52
C LEU A 8 -26.83 -77.53 -16.34
N LEU A 9 -26.98 -76.26 -16.70
CA LEU A 9 -26.16 -75.17 -16.13
C LEU A 9 -26.99 -73.90 -15.96
N PHE A 10 -26.74 -73.27 -14.82
CA PHE A 10 -27.46 -72.21 -14.10
C PHE A 10 -26.84 -70.83 -14.38
N ALA A 11 -27.61 -69.78 -14.07
CA ALA A 11 -27.20 -68.39 -13.76
C ALA A 11 -26.74 -67.52 -14.95
N LEU A 12 -26.91 -66.19 -14.97
CA LEU A 12 -26.98 -65.20 -13.90
C LEU A 12 -27.64 -63.92 -14.46
N THR A 13 -28.77 -63.47 -13.92
CA THR A 13 -29.36 -62.15 -14.23
C THR A 13 -28.63 -61.08 -13.43
N THR A 14 -27.97 -60.13 -14.11
CA THR A 14 -27.36 -58.97 -13.48
C THR A 14 -28.43 -57.93 -13.14
N LEU A 15 -28.67 -57.74 -11.84
CA LEU A 15 -29.50 -56.68 -11.29
C LEU A 15 -28.68 -55.38 -11.24
N THR A 16 -28.92 -54.46 -12.17
CA THR A 16 -28.35 -53.10 -12.11
C THR A 16 -29.16 -52.24 -11.14
N ALA A 17 -28.73 -52.15 -9.89
CA ALA A 17 -29.24 -51.17 -8.94
C ALA A 17 -28.68 -49.78 -9.32
N ALA A 18 -29.48 -48.97 -10.00
CA ALA A 18 -29.22 -47.54 -10.16
C ALA A 18 -29.72 -46.83 -8.89
N THR A 19 -28.79 -46.42 -8.02
CA THR A 19 -29.11 -45.48 -6.94
C THR A 19 -29.16 -44.08 -7.53
N PRO A 20 -30.27 -43.33 -7.38
CA PRO A 20 -30.28 -41.91 -7.74
C PRO A 20 -29.34 -41.18 -6.78
N LEU A 21 -28.29 -40.54 -7.31
CA LEU A 21 -27.52 -39.57 -6.55
C LEU A 21 -28.45 -38.40 -6.22
N THR A 22 -28.92 -38.34 -4.99
CA THR A 22 -29.50 -37.12 -4.43
C THR A 22 -28.41 -36.05 -4.42
N THR A 23 -28.50 -35.08 -5.33
CA THR A 23 -27.70 -33.86 -5.29
C THR A 23 -28.14 -33.05 -4.08
N THR A 24 -27.56 -33.36 -2.92
CA THR A 24 -27.64 -32.49 -1.76
C THR A 24 -26.96 -31.18 -2.16
N THR A 25 -27.76 -30.13 -2.39
CA THR A 25 -27.26 -28.77 -2.53
C THR A 25 -26.49 -28.45 -1.26
N LEU A 26 -25.15 -28.43 -1.35
CA LEU A 26 -24.30 -27.90 -0.30
C LEU A 26 -24.72 -26.45 -0.10
N ASN A 27 -25.36 -26.17 1.03
CA ASN A 27 -25.55 -24.81 1.54
C ASN A 27 -24.16 -24.30 1.92
N LEU A 28 -23.37 -23.91 0.92
CA LEU A 28 -22.12 -23.20 1.12
C LEU A 28 -22.50 -21.93 1.88
N PRO A 29 -21.94 -21.68 3.08
CA PRO A 29 -22.18 -20.44 3.78
C PRO A 29 -21.88 -19.30 2.80
N HIS A 30 -22.84 -18.40 2.61
CA HIS A 30 -22.59 -17.15 1.89
C HIS A 30 -21.42 -16.48 2.61
N LEU A 31 -20.22 -16.59 2.03
CA LEU A 31 -19.06 -15.83 2.50
C LEU A 31 -19.44 -14.38 2.26
N GLN A 32 -19.75 -13.65 3.34
CA GLN A 32 -19.89 -12.21 3.28
C GLN A 32 -18.64 -11.65 2.58
N PRO A 33 -18.79 -10.64 1.69
CA PRO A 33 -17.65 -9.89 1.20
C PRO A 33 -16.79 -9.47 2.38
N ARG A 34 -15.49 -9.74 2.31
CA ARG A 34 -14.55 -9.36 3.35
C ARG A 34 -14.48 -7.83 3.41
N ASP A 35 -14.35 -7.27 4.60
CA ASP A 35 -14.24 -5.83 4.77
C ASP A 35 -12.88 -5.33 4.27
N THR A 36 -12.88 -4.64 3.13
CA THR A 36 -11.70 -3.99 2.53
C THR A 36 -11.70 -2.48 2.74
N THR A 37 -12.64 -1.97 3.53
CA THR A 37 -12.68 -0.56 3.94
C THR A 37 -11.41 -0.08 4.63
N PRO A 38 -10.65 -0.91 5.40
CA PRO A 38 -9.40 -0.44 6.00
C PRO A 38 -8.41 0.08 4.95
N PHE A 39 -8.13 -0.70 3.89
CA PHE A 39 -7.16 -0.30 2.86
C PHE A 39 -7.58 0.96 2.09
N THR A 40 -8.85 1.09 1.72
CA THR A 40 -9.35 2.22 0.93
C THR A 40 -9.50 3.50 1.76
N THR A 41 -9.99 3.37 3.00
CA THR A 41 -10.10 4.48 3.96
C THR A 41 -8.72 4.94 4.41
N GLY A 42 -7.80 4.01 4.65
CA GLY A 42 -6.41 4.27 5.00
C GLY A 42 -5.68 5.04 3.91
N LEU A 43 -5.73 4.57 2.65
CA LEU A 43 -5.18 5.29 1.50
C LEU A 43 -5.74 6.70 1.36
N THR A 44 -7.06 6.86 1.56
CA THR A 44 -7.70 8.18 1.51
C THR A 44 -7.19 9.09 2.63
N THR A 45 -7.02 8.56 3.84
CA THR A 45 -6.50 9.29 5.00
C THR A 45 -5.07 9.74 4.78
N ILE A 46 -4.21 8.85 4.26
CA ILE A 46 -2.81 9.17 3.94
C ILE A 46 -2.75 10.22 2.83
N THR A 47 -3.57 10.08 1.78
CA THR A 47 -3.63 11.05 0.68
C THR A 47 -4.06 12.43 1.17
N ALA A 48 -5.04 12.48 2.08
CA ALA A 48 -5.46 13.73 2.72
C ALA A 48 -4.36 14.34 3.58
N ALA A 49 -3.60 13.54 4.34
CA ALA A 49 -2.44 14.02 5.09
C ALA A 49 -1.35 14.58 4.18
N ALA A 50 -1.05 13.91 3.07
CA ALA A 50 -0.11 14.40 2.06
C ALA A 50 -0.60 15.71 1.41
N SER A 51 -1.90 15.83 1.12
CA SER A 51 -2.49 17.06 0.59
C SER A 51 -2.47 18.22 1.60
N ALA A 52 -2.61 17.92 2.90
CA ALA A 52 -2.50 18.93 3.95
C ALA A 52 -1.06 19.42 4.11
N LEU A 53 -0.08 18.50 4.06
CA LEU A 53 1.34 18.85 4.05
C LEU A 53 1.71 19.71 2.84
N ASP A 54 1.25 19.33 1.65
CA ASP A 54 1.38 20.12 0.42
C ASP A 54 0.95 21.58 0.62
N ALA A 55 -0.28 21.78 1.11
CA ALA A 55 -0.79 23.11 1.40
C ALA A 55 0.04 23.88 2.45
N GLN A 56 0.61 23.19 3.45
CA GLN A 56 1.49 23.80 4.45
C GLN A 56 2.83 24.23 3.87
N ILE A 57 3.37 23.47 2.91
CA ILE A 57 4.60 23.82 2.18
C ILE A 57 4.34 25.03 1.27
N GLN A 58 3.25 25.03 0.51
CA GLN A 58 2.91 26.14 -0.39
C GLN A 58 2.64 27.46 0.34
N THR A 59 2.19 27.39 1.59
CA THR A 59 1.92 28.57 2.44
C THR A 59 3.10 28.96 3.33
N TYR A 60 4.25 28.31 3.17
CA TYR A 60 5.47 28.63 3.90
C TYR A 60 5.83 30.12 3.69
N PRO A 61 5.90 30.92 4.78
CA PRO A 61 6.07 32.38 4.68
C PRO A 61 7.49 32.81 4.31
N GLY A 62 8.44 31.88 4.18
CA GLY A 62 9.87 32.17 4.15
C GLY A 62 10.44 32.39 5.56
N GLY A 63 11.77 32.49 5.66
CA GLY A 63 12.44 32.69 6.94
C GLY A 63 12.66 31.39 7.73
N ASP A 64 12.85 31.48 9.04
CA ASP A 64 13.27 30.33 9.84
C ASP A 64 12.13 29.42 10.33
N ASP A 65 10.87 29.84 10.15
CA ASP A 65 9.72 29.12 10.69
C ASP A 65 9.22 28.01 9.74
N ILE A 66 9.60 26.78 10.06
CA ILE A 66 9.16 25.55 9.37
C ILE A 66 8.17 24.72 10.21
N SER A 67 7.58 25.31 11.26
CA SER A 67 6.77 24.57 12.24
C SER A 67 5.54 23.90 11.61
N ASN A 68 4.86 24.57 10.68
CA ASN A 68 3.70 24.03 9.97
C ASN A 68 4.07 22.82 9.10
N ILE A 69 5.18 22.92 8.35
CA ILE A 69 5.71 21.84 7.52
C ILE A 69 6.05 20.64 8.42
N THR A 70 6.73 20.90 9.54
CA THR A 70 7.13 19.87 10.51
C THR A 70 5.95 19.13 11.12
N ALA A 71 4.88 19.86 11.47
CA ALA A 71 3.65 19.25 11.96
C ALA A 71 2.92 18.44 10.88
N GLY A 72 2.93 18.91 9.64
CA GLY A 72 2.40 18.21 8.47
C GLY A 72 3.10 16.88 8.21
N ALA A 73 4.43 16.92 8.13
CA ALA A 73 5.29 15.75 7.93
C ALA A 73 5.05 14.70 9.02
N ALA A 74 5.03 15.11 10.29
CA ALA A 74 4.73 14.23 11.41
C ALA A 74 3.34 13.59 11.31
N THR A 75 2.34 14.34 10.82
CA THR A 75 0.98 13.84 10.57
C THR A 75 0.97 12.78 9.47
N LEU A 76 1.68 13.03 8.35
CA LEU A 76 1.81 12.07 7.25
C LEU A 76 2.52 10.78 7.70
N ILE A 77 3.65 10.90 8.39
CA ILE A 77 4.40 9.76 8.96
C ILE A 77 3.50 8.93 9.88
N THR A 78 2.76 9.60 10.78
CA THR A 78 1.84 8.93 11.69
C THR A 78 0.75 8.18 10.95
N ALA A 79 0.16 8.77 9.89
CA ALA A 79 -0.85 8.12 9.08
C ALA A 79 -0.31 6.86 8.37
N LEU A 80 0.88 6.95 7.77
CA LEU A 80 1.56 5.82 7.12
C LEU A 80 1.81 4.66 8.10
N LEU A 81 2.35 4.95 9.29
CA LEU A 81 2.66 3.94 10.30
C LEU A 81 1.40 3.33 10.93
N ALA A 82 0.39 4.15 11.21
CA ALA A 82 -0.89 3.68 11.74
C ALA A 82 -1.56 2.72 10.76
N GLU A 83 -1.63 3.11 9.48
CA GLU A 83 -2.27 2.28 8.48
C GLU A 83 -1.47 1.01 8.20
N THR A 84 -0.14 1.08 8.17
CA THR A 84 0.73 -0.09 8.08
C THR A 84 0.33 -1.16 9.09
N LYS A 85 0.08 -0.76 10.35
CA LYS A 85 -0.37 -1.65 11.41
C LYS A 85 -1.79 -2.17 11.17
N THR A 86 -2.70 -1.31 10.72
CA THR A 86 -4.09 -1.68 10.41
C THR A 86 -4.18 -2.78 9.35
N ILE A 87 -3.40 -2.69 8.26
CA ILE A 87 -3.50 -3.61 7.13
C ILE A 87 -2.66 -4.89 7.28
N GLN A 88 -1.89 -5.06 8.35
CA GLN A 88 -1.04 -6.26 8.54
C GLN A 88 -1.77 -7.62 8.57
N PRO A 89 -2.95 -7.78 9.18
CA PRO A 89 -3.56 -9.11 9.33
C PRO A 89 -4.27 -9.62 8.07
N ASP A 90 -4.52 -8.75 7.08
CA ASP A 90 -5.43 -9.06 5.97
C ASP A 90 -4.69 -9.22 4.64
N PHE A 91 -5.02 -10.31 3.94
CA PHE A 91 -4.62 -10.51 2.54
C PHE A 91 -5.81 -10.27 1.62
N LEU A 92 -5.52 -9.67 0.47
CA LEU A 92 -6.50 -9.33 -0.54
C LEU A 92 -6.68 -10.46 -1.53
N ASN A 93 -7.88 -10.59 -2.09
CA ASN A 93 -8.07 -11.32 -3.33
C ASN A 93 -7.77 -10.41 -4.55
N ALA A 94 -7.80 -11.00 -5.76
CA ALA A 94 -7.46 -10.29 -6.98
C ALA A 94 -8.40 -9.09 -7.29
N THR A 95 -9.70 -9.24 -7.01
CA THR A 95 -10.70 -8.18 -7.24
C THR A 95 -10.46 -7.01 -6.30
N GLU A 96 -10.26 -7.29 -5.01
CA GLU A 96 -10.00 -6.30 -3.97
C GLU A 96 -8.68 -5.55 -4.24
N ALA A 97 -7.63 -6.28 -4.59
CA ALA A 97 -6.35 -5.68 -4.93
C ALA A 97 -6.43 -4.75 -6.16
N THR A 98 -7.26 -5.10 -7.15
CA THR A 98 -7.48 -4.25 -8.32
C THR A 98 -8.12 -2.91 -7.93
N ALA A 99 -9.04 -2.92 -6.96
CA ALA A 99 -9.68 -1.72 -6.45
C ALA A 99 -8.72 -0.77 -5.71
N LEU A 100 -7.54 -1.26 -5.29
CA LEU A 100 -6.51 -0.43 -4.65
C LEU A 100 -5.60 0.30 -5.64
N LEU A 101 -5.55 -0.11 -6.91
CA LEU A 101 -4.64 0.50 -7.87
C LEU A 101 -4.93 1.99 -8.10
N PRO A 102 -6.20 2.43 -8.35
CA PRO A 102 -6.49 3.85 -8.51
C PRO A 102 -6.11 4.72 -7.30
N PRO A 103 -6.51 4.40 -6.04
CA PRO A 103 -6.14 5.23 -4.90
C PRO A 103 -4.63 5.20 -4.60
N LEU A 104 -3.93 4.09 -4.87
CA LEU A 104 -2.47 4.03 -4.74
C LEU A 104 -1.77 4.91 -5.79
N ALA A 105 -2.26 4.93 -7.03
CA ALA A 105 -1.75 5.84 -8.07
C ALA A 105 -2.02 7.31 -7.72
N THR A 106 -3.19 7.63 -7.14
CA THR A 106 -3.49 8.98 -6.63
C THR A 106 -2.52 9.38 -5.53
N LEU A 107 -2.25 8.50 -4.57
CA LEU A 107 -1.27 8.76 -3.52
C LEU A 107 0.12 9.01 -4.11
N ALA A 108 0.55 8.19 -5.08
CA ALA A 108 1.83 8.37 -5.76
C ALA A 108 1.94 9.76 -6.41
N ALA A 109 0.91 10.18 -7.15
CA ALA A 109 0.86 11.50 -7.74
C ALA A 109 0.92 12.62 -6.69
N GLN A 110 0.17 12.50 -5.59
CA GLN A 110 0.16 13.51 -4.53
C GLN A 110 1.52 13.63 -3.83
N ILE A 111 2.20 12.50 -3.55
CA ILE A 111 3.54 12.53 -2.95
C ILE A 111 4.55 13.17 -3.91
N SER A 112 4.46 12.91 -5.22
CA SER A 112 5.30 13.60 -6.20
C SER A 112 5.09 15.12 -6.19
N VAL A 113 3.85 15.60 -6.01
CA VAL A 113 3.56 17.03 -5.88
C VAL A 113 4.17 17.59 -4.59
N VAL A 114 3.92 16.95 -3.44
CA VAL A 114 4.51 17.34 -2.14
C VAL A 114 6.03 17.47 -2.22
N VAL A 115 6.69 16.49 -2.85
CA VAL A 115 8.15 16.49 -3.03
C VAL A 115 8.59 17.63 -3.94
N ALA A 116 7.89 17.87 -5.04
CA ALA A 116 8.20 18.99 -5.93
C ALA A 116 8.08 20.33 -5.19
N ASP A 117 7.11 20.48 -4.30
CA ASP A 117 6.91 21.70 -3.51
C ASP A 117 7.95 21.84 -2.40
N TYR A 118 8.36 20.74 -1.75
CA TYR A 118 9.54 20.74 -0.89
C TYR A 118 10.77 21.26 -1.65
N ILE A 119 11.05 20.72 -2.83
CA ILE A 119 12.17 21.18 -3.66
C ILE A 119 11.99 22.65 -4.06
N GLY A 120 10.75 23.08 -4.34
CA GLY A 120 10.41 24.44 -4.71
C GLY A 120 10.75 25.48 -3.62
N ILE A 121 10.62 25.12 -2.35
CA ILE A 121 10.97 26.01 -1.22
C ILE A 121 12.43 25.89 -0.77
N HIS A 122 13.23 24.99 -1.35
CA HIS A 122 14.64 24.76 -0.96
C HIS A 122 15.45 26.05 -0.89
N ALA A 123 15.40 26.88 -1.94
CA ALA A 123 16.18 28.11 -1.99
C ALA A 123 15.82 29.11 -0.87
N ALA A 124 14.55 29.15 -0.46
CA ALA A 124 14.11 30.01 0.65
C ALA A 124 14.62 29.50 2.01
N ILE A 125 14.68 28.19 2.20
CA ILE A 125 15.28 27.56 3.38
C ILE A 125 16.80 27.75 3.39
N ALA A 126 17.46 27.56 2.24
CA ALA A 126 18.89 27.75 2.08
C ALA A 126 19.33 29.18 2.39
N ALA A 127 18.49 30.18 2.07
CA ALA A 127 18.75 31.58 2.36
C ALA A 127 18.91 31.88 3.86
N THR A 128 18.41 31.01 4.74
CA THR A 128 18.52 31.17 6.19
C THR A 128 19.37 30.12 6.88
N ALA A 129 20.04 29.24 6.13
CA ALA A 129 20.86 28.15 6.66
C ALA A 129 22.03 28.60 7.56
N ALA A 130 22.41 29.89 7.53
CA ALA A 130 23.43 30.44 8.43
C ALA A 130 22.90 30.78 9.84
N SER A 131 21.59 30.95 10.00
CA SER A 131 20.93 31.35 11.26
C SER A 131 19.88 30.35 11.75
N SER A 132 19.61 29.29 10.99
CA SER A 132 18.56 28.31 11.27
C SER A 132 18.93 26.90 10.84
N ASP A 133 18.33 25.95 11.55
CA ASP A 133 18.50 24.50 11.36
C ASP A 133 17.47 23.95 10.37
N GLY A 134 16.70 24.81 9.70
CA GLY A 134 15.56 24.42 8.86
C GLY A 134 15.92 23.39 7.79
N GLY A 135 17.06 23.56 7.12
CA GLY A 135 17.57 22.59 6.14
C GLY A 135 17.85 21.21 6.73
N TRP A 136 18.45 21.16 7.93
CA TRP A 136 18.69 19.91 8.65
C TRP A 136 17.39 19.22 9.07
N TYR A 137 16.43 19.98 9.59
CA TYR A 137 15.13 19.44 10.02
C TYR A 137 14.33 18.88 8.85
N ILE A 138 14.22 19.60 7.73
CA ILE A 138 13.51 19.12 6.53
C ILE A 138 14.20 17.86 5.98
N TYR A 139 15.53 17.85 5.89
CA TYR A 139 16.29 16.67 5.49
C TYR A 139 16.02 15.45 6.39
N SER A 140 15.95 15.65 7.71
CA SER A 140 15.61 14.58 8.66
C SER A 140 14.18 14.07 8.48
N GLN A 141 13.22 14.97 8.27
CA GLN A 141 11.82 14.61 8.07
C GLN A 141 11.61 13.83 6.76
N LEU A 142 12.22 14.27 5.66
CA LEU A 142 12.14 13.54 4.38
C LEU A 142 12.75 12.12 4.49
N GLN A 143 13.77 11.92 5.33
CA GLN A 143 14.26 10.56 5.65
C GLN A 143 13.24 9.72 6.40
N GLU A 144 12.55 10.30 7.37
CA GLU A 144 11.51 9.62 8.15
C GLU A 144 10.26 9.31 7.30
N GLU A 145 9.80 10.28 6.50
CA GLU A 145 8.74 10.10 5.52
C GLU A 145 9.07 8.98 4.54
N HIS A 146 10.28 9.00 3.94
CA HIS A 146 10.75 7.94 3.06
C HIS A 146 10.71 6.57 3.74
N THR A 147 11.18 6.47 4.99
CA THR A 147 11.23 5.20 5.74
C THR A 147 9.82 4.69 6.08
N ALA A 148 8.93 5.58 6.50
CA ALA A 148 7.54 5.26 6.78
C ALA A 148 6.81 4.82 5.49
N ALA A 149 7.02 5.53 4.39
CA ALA A 149 6.45 5.22 3.08
C ALA A 149 6.95 3.88 2.54
N LEU A 150 8.25 3.59 2.66
CA LEU A 150 8.83 2.30 2.27
C LEU A 150 8.18 1.15 3.06
N THR A 151 8.03 1.34 4.37
CA THR A 151 7.40 0.34 5.25
C THR A 151 5.93 0.12 4.89
N TYR A 152 5.18 1.20 4.66
CA TYR A 152 3.77 1.16 4.31
C TYR A 152 3.52 0.56 2.92
N THR A 153 4.21 1.04 1.90
CA THR A 153 4.01 0.61 0.51
C THR A 153 4.47 -0.84 0.30
N GLY A 154 5.63 -1.21 0.87
CA GLY A 154 6.08 -2.59 0.90
C GLY A 154 5.09 -3.49 1.63
N SER A 155 4.46 -2.95 2.69
CA SER A 155 3.34 -3.60 3.35
C SER A 155 2.17 -3.83 2.39
N VAL A 156 1.60 -2.79 1.77
CA VAL A 156 0.49 -2.90 0.80
C VAL A 156 0.77 -3.97 -0.27
N VAL A 157 1.94 -3.91 -0.91
CA VAL A 157 2.34 -4.86 -1.97
C VAL A 157 2.37 -6.30 -1.45
N ALA A 158 2.81 -6.52 -0.21
CA ALA A 158 2.83 -7.85 0.40
C ALA A 158 1.42 -8.46 0.59
N ARG A 159 0.37 -7.63 0.74
CA ARG A 159 -1.02 -8.09 0.88
C ARG A 159 -1.69 -8.44 -0.45
N ILE A 160 -1.08 -8.06 -1.58
CA ILE A 160 -1.62 -8.30 -2.93
C ILE A 160 -1.14 -9.65 -3.46
N PRO A 161 -2.04 -10.50 -4.01
CA PRO A 161 -1.67 -11.80 -4.60
C PRO A 161 -0.80 -11.60 -5.85
N ALA A 162 0.05 -12.57 -6.16
CA ALA A 162 0.96 -12.49 -7.30
C ALA A 162 0.21 -12.30 -8.64
N GLY A 163 0.85 -11.57 -9.56
CA GLY A 163 0.31 -11.25 -10.89
C GLY A 163 0.39 -9.76 -11.19
N ALA A 164 -0.16 -9.36 -12.34
CA ALA A 164 -0.03 -8.00 -12.88
C ALA A 164 -0.48 -6.89 -11.93
N VAL A 165 -1.47 -7.15 -11.06
CA VAL A 165 -1.93 -6.18 -10.06
C VAL A 165 -0.85 -5.91 -9.01
N LYS A 166 -0.13 -6.95 -8.55
CA LYS A 166 0.99 -6.80 -7.63
C LYS A 166 2.13 -6.01 -8.27
N ASP A 167 2.43 -6.30 -9.53
CA ASP A 167 3.51 -5.64 -10.27
C ASP A 167 3.20 -4.15 -10.47
N ALA A 168 1.95 -3.82 -10.83
CA ALA A 168 1.50 -2.43 -10.91
C ALA A 168 1.57 -1.72 -9.55
N ALA A 169 1.10 -2.36 -8.47
CA ALA A 169 1.21 -1.80 -7.13
C ALA A 169 2.66 -1.60 -6.68
N ALA A 170 3.56 -2.52 -7.03
CA ALA A 170 4.99 -2.41 -6.74
C ALA A 170 5.64 -1.26 -7.51
N ALA A 171 5.24 -1.01 -8.76
CA ALA A 171 5.69 0.15 -9.51
C ALA A 171 5.26 1.46 -8.85
N TRP A 172 3.99 1.57 -8.41
CA TRP A 172 3.51 2.75 -7.68
C TRP A 172 4.19 2.93 -6.33
N ALA A 173 4.43 1.84 -5.59
CA ALA A 173 5.20 1.85 -4.36
C ALA A 173 6.61 2.41 -4.59
N GLY A 174 7.30 1.93 -5.64
CA GLY A 174 8.61 2.44 -6.04
C GLY A 174 8.59 3.94 -6.33
N ASN A 175 7.63 4.40 -7.14
CA ASN A 175 7.50 5.83 -7.46
C ASN A 175 7.32 6.71 -6.21
N ILE A 176 6.53 6.26 -5.22
CA ILE A 176 6.37 6.98 -3.94
C ILE A 176 7.70 7.09 -3.20
N THR A 177 8.42 5.96 -3.05
CA THR A 177 9.68 5.96 -2.31
C THR A 177 10.78 6.72 -3.05
N ASP A 178 10.85 6.59 -4.36
CA ASP A 178 11.85 7.28 -5.18
C ASP A 178 11.65 8.80 -5.16
N ALA A 179 10.40 9.27 -5.19
CA ALA A 179 10.11 10.70 -5.04
C ALA A 179 10.58 11.24 -3.68
N LEU A 180 10.25 10.56 -2.58
CA LEU A 180 10.71 10.99 -1.25
C LEU A 180 12.24 10.94 -1.12
N LEU A 181 12.88 9.97 -1.77
CA LEU A 181 14.33 9.87 -1.86
C LEU A 181 14.94 11.07 -2.61
N GLU A 182 14.33 11.48 -3.72
CA GLU A 182 14.71 12.65 -4.50
C GLU A 182 14.57 13.94 -3.68
N GLY A 183 13.43 14.13 -3.01
CA GLY A 183 13.20 15.27 -2.11
C GLY A 183 14.25 15.34 -1.01
N ARG A 184 14.52 14.23 -0.34
CA ARG A 184 15.61 14.14 0.66
C ARG A 184 16.95 14.56 0.05
N ASP A 185 17.27 14.05 -1.13
CA ASP A 185 18.56 14.29 -1.77
C ASP A 185 18.76 15.74 -2.19
N ALA A 186 17.68 16.43 -2.56
CA ALA A 186 17.68 17.86 -2.84
C ALA A 186 18.07 18.73 -1.63
N TYR A 187 17.89 18.25 -0.40
CA TYR A 187 18.22 19.00 0.82
C TYR A 187 19.59 18.67 1.43
N LYS A 188 20.34 17.71 0.86
CA LYS A 188 21.63 17.25 1.41
C LYS A 188 22.67 18.35 1.55
N ASP A 189 22.65 19.32 0.65
CA ASP A 189 23.61 20.44 0.60
C ASP A 189 23.44 21.42 1.76
N ILE A 190 22.22 21.55 2.29
CA ILE A 190 21.88 22.42 3.42
C ILE A 190 21.57 21.64 4.70
N ALA A 191 21.80 20.33 4.71
CA ALA A 191 21.61 19.43 5.86
C ALA A 191 22.76 19.52 6.87
N VAL A 192 23.19 20.74 7.22
CA VAL A 192 24.24 20.97 8.22
C VAL A 192 23.59 21.16 9.57
N ARG A 193 23.79 20.21 10.48
CA ARG A 193 23.44 20.41 11.89
C ARG A 193 24.38 21.48 12.45
N PRO A 194 23.90 22.60 13.02
CA PRO A 194 24.81 23.56 13.61
C PRO A 194 25.59 22.87 14.71
N THR A 195 26.90 22.84 14.55
CA THR A 195 27.82 22.47 15.61
C THR A 195 27.78 23.61 16.61
N GLY A 196 26.97 23.47 17.66
CA GLY A 196 26.86 24.46 18.72
C GLY A 196 28.25 24.86 19.25
N TYR A 197 28.46 26.17 19.33
CA TYR A 197 29.48 26.77 20.19
C TYR A 197 29.03 26.71 21.66
#